data_AF-A0A955SQW5-F1
#
_entry.id   AF-A0A955SQW5-F1
#
_cell.length_a   1.000
_cell.length_b   1.000
_cell.length_c   1.000
_cell.angle_alpha   90.00
_cell.angle_beta   90.00
_cell.angle_gamma   90.00
#
_symmetry.space_group_name_H-M   'P 1'
#
loop_
_entity.id
_entity.type
_entity.pdbx_description
1 polymer ?
#
loop_
_entity_poly.entity_id
_entity_poly.type
_entity_poly.pdbx_seq_one_letter_code
_entity_poly.pdbx_strand_id
1 'polypeptide(L)' 'FRICLCRPPTDFEAERLLSLEREQRNKFQNSPASLQEAFSKLPIKSESSPDLAAWTVVCQVLLNLDETLTKG' A
#
# COMPACT_ATOMS: atom_id res chain seq x y z
N PHE A 1 0.62 -7.51 -25.65
CA PHE A 1 0.74 -6.89 -24.32
C PHE A 1 2.18 -6.43 -24.17
N ARG A 2 2.49 -5.21 -24.59
CA ARG A 2 3.85 -4.68 -24.53
C ARG A 2 4.06 -4.19 -23.11
N ILE A 3 4.98 -4.82 -22.40
CA ILE A 3 5.35 -4.47 -21.02
C ILE A 3 5.80 -3.00 -21.08
N CYS A 4 4.93 -2.07 -20.66
CA CYS A 4 5.34 -0.72 -20.31
C CYS A 4 6.25 -0.91 -19.10
N LEU A 5 7.54 -1.08 -19.37
CA LEU A 5 8.56 -1.24 -18.33
C LEU A 5 8.48 0.01 -17.47
N CYS A 6 7.93 -0.14 -16.27
CA CYS A 6 7.90 0.92 -15.26
C CYS A 6 9.31 1.50 -15.16
N ARG A 7 9.44 2.82 -15.29
CA ARG A 7 10.72 3.48 -15.00
C ARG A 7 11.13 3.15 -13.56
N PRO A 8 12.43 3.07 -13.25
CA PRO A 8 12.87 3.02 -11.87
C PRO A 8 12.22 4.16 -11.08
N PRO A 9 11.72 3.88 -9.86
CA PRO A 9 11.28 4.96 -8.98
C PRO A 9 12.48 5.88 -8.71
N THR A 10 12.22 7.18 -8.65
CA THR A 10 13.20 8.13 -8.13
C THR A 10 13.39 7.91 -6.63
N ASP A 11 14.51 8.39 -6.09
CA ASP A 11 14.77 8.32 -4.64
C ASP A 11 13.64 8.95 -3.82
N PHE A 12 13.10 10.09 -4.31
CA PHE A 12 11.97 10.77 -3.69
C PHE A 12 10.70 9.91 -3.63
N GLU A 13 10.37 9.22 -4.72
CA GLU A 13 9.19 8.33 -4.78
C GLU A 13 9.36 7.12 -3.87
N ALA A 14 10.56 6.54 -3.86
CA ALA A 14 10.90 5.43 -2.98
C ALA A 14 10.81 5.84 -1.50
N GLU A 15 11.40 6.98 -1.13
CA GLU A 15 11.31 7.52 0.23
C GLU A 15 9.87 7.81 0.65
N ARG A 16 9.04 8.31 -0.27
CA ARG A 16 7.63 8.58 0.03
C ARG A 16 6.86 7.29 0.33
N LEU A 17 7.07 6.24 -0.46
CA LEU A 17 6.42 4.94 -0.27
C LEU A 17 6.93 4.23 1.00
N LEU A 18 8.24 4.30 1.28
CA LEU A 18 8.81 3.76 2.52
C LEU A 18 8.31 4.51 3.75
N SER A 19 8.13 5.83 3.67
CA SER A 19 7.56 6.62 4.75
C SER A 19 6.10 6.26 5.00
N LEU A 20 5.32 6.06 3.92
CA LEU A 20 3.94 5.60 4.02
C LEU A 20 3.84 4.21 4.65
N GLU A 21 4.69 3.26 4.25
CA GLU A 21 4.73 1.92 4.83
C GLU A 21 4.94 1.97 6.35
N ARG A 22 5.95 2.73 6.80
CA ARG A 22 6.26 2.88 8.22
C ARG A 22 5.12 3.52 9.00
N GLU A 23 4.50 4.56 8.44
CA GLU A 23 3.37 5.24 9.05
C GLU A 23 2.18 4.28 9.23
N GLN A 24 1.81 3.54 8.18
CA GLN A 24 0.70 2.59 8.24
C GLN A 24 1.01 1.42 9.17
N ARG A 25 2.23 0.89 9.14
CA ARG A 25 2.67 -0.16 10.07
C ARG A 25 2.52 0.29 11.52
N ASN A 26 3.03 1.47 11.86
CA ASN A 26 2.88 2.02 13.21
C ASN A 26 1.42 2.23 13.58
N LYS A 27 0.59 2.73 12.66
CA LYS A 27 -0.85 2.90 12.87
C LYS A 27 -1.54 1.56 13.18
N PHE A 28 -1.25 0.52 12.42
CA PHE A 28 -1.86 -0.81 12.60
C PHE A 28 -1.34 -1.56 13.83
N GLN A 29 -0.07 -1.35 14.20
CA GLN A 29 0.50 -1.89 15.45
C GLN A 29 -0.15 -1.26 16.70
N ASN A 30 -0.41 0.05 16.67
CA ASN A 30 -0.97 0.77 17.81
C ASN A 30 -2.51 0.76 17.85
N SER A 31 -3.17 0.46 16.73
CA SER A 31 -4.63 0.47 16.60
C SER A 31 -5.15 -0.77 15.87
N PRO A 32 -5.40 -1.88 16.59
CA PRO A 32 -5.98 -3.11 16.01
C PRO A 32 -7.34 -2.88 15.33
N ALA A 33 -8.11 -1.91 15.80
CA ALA A 33 -9.39 -1.51 15.19
C ALA A 33 -9.22 -0.98 13.75
N SER A 34 -8.14 -0.24 13.49
CA SER A 34 -7.82 0.26 12.15
C SER A 34 -7.48 -0.89 11.19
N LEU A 35 -6.93 -1.98 11.72
CA LEU A 35 -6.63 -3.19 10.97
C LEU A 35 -7.93 -3.87 10.51
N GLN A 36 -8.89 -4.09 11.42
CA GLN A 36 -10.20 -4.64 11.06
C GLN A 36 -10.95 -3.78 10.04
N GLU A 37 -10.91 -2.46 10.18
CA GLU A 37 -11.56 -1.54 9.25
C GLU A 37 -10.93 -1.63 7.84
N ALA A 38 -9.60 -1.65 7.76
CA ALA A 38 -8.85 -1.75 6.50
C ALA A 38 -9.11 -3.08 5.76
N PHE A 39 -9.28 -4.19 6.49
CA PHE A 39 -9.55 -5.52 5.90
C PHE A 39 -11.03 -5.89 5.82
N SER A 40 -11.94 -5.07 6.31
CA SER A 40 -13.38 -5.37 6.37
C SER A 40 -14.00 -5.79 5.03
N LYS A 41 -13.45 -5.30 3.91
CA LYS A 41 -13.90 -5.58 2.54
C LYS A 41 -13.02 -6.57 1.77
N LEU A 42 -11.91 -6.99 2.37
CA LEU A 42 -10.95 -7.88 1.73
C LEU A 42 -11.15 -9.30 2.28
N PRO A 43 -11.03 -10.36 1.46
CA PRO A 43 -11.15 -11.74 1.91
C PRO A 43 -9.90 -12.20 2.68
N ILE A 44 -9.37 -11.35 3.56
CA ILE A 44 -8.14 -11.55 4.30
C ILE A 44 -8.54 -11.76 5.77
N LYS A 45 -8.02 -12.82 6.39
CA LYS A 45 -8.38 -13.18 7.77
C LYS A 45 -7.95 -12.06 8.73
N SER A 46 -8.79 -11.80 9.72
CA SER A 46 -8.61 -10.82 10.82
C SER A 46 -7.25 -10.91 11.54
N GLU A 47 -6.57 -12.05 11.45
CA GLU A 47 -5.21 -12.30 11.99
C GLU A 47 -4.07 -11.72 11.12
N SER A 48 -4.38 -10.87 10.16
CA SER A 48 -3.38 -10.27 9.27
C SER A 48 -2.40 -9.41 10.06
N SER A 49 -1.09 -9.67 9.89
CA SER A 49 -0.05 -8.86 10.52
C SER A 49 -0.19 -7.37 10.13
N PRO A 50 0.11 -6.43 11.05
CA PRO A 50 0.29 -5.01 10.72
C PRO A 50 1.20 -4.76 9.50
N ASP A 51 2.18 -5.65 9.26
CA ASP A 51 3.03 -5.64 8.08
C ASP A 51 2.25 -5.83 6.78
N LEU A 52 1.44 -6.89 6.73
CA LEU A 52 0.60 -7.20 5.58
C LEU A 52 -0.38 -6.04 5.31
N ALA A 53 -0.83 -5.41 6.39
CA ALA A 53 -1.72 -4.29 6.31
C ALA A 53 -1.09 -3.05 5.68
N ALA A 54 0.10 -2.69 6.15
CA ALA A 54 0.89 -1.61 5.59
C ALA A 54 1.22 -1.85 4.11
N TRP A 55 1.64 -3.06 3.75
CA TRP A 55 1.92 -3.41 2.35
C TRP A 55 0.69 -3.34 1.46
N THR A 56 -0.47 -3.75 1.95
CA THR A 56 -1.72 -3.65 1.18
C THR A 56 -2.03 -2.19 0.82
N VAL A 57 -1.84 -1.26 1.75
CA VAL A 57 -2.03 0.18 1.48
C VAL A 57 -1.02 0.69 0.45
N VAL A 58 0.25 0.30 0.57
CA VAL A 58 1.29 0.67 -0.42
C VAL A 58 0.94 0.13 -1.81
N CYS A 59 0.49 -1.13 -1.91
CA CYS A 59 0.04 -1.71 -3.16
C CYS A 59 -1.18 -0.97 -3.74
N GLN A 60 -2.16 -0.59 -2.92
CA GLN A 60 -3.29 0.22 -3.38
C GLN A 60 -2.83 1.57 -3.93
N VAL A 61 -1.89 2.25 -3.27
CA VAL A 61 -1.32 3.51 -3.76
C VAL A 61 -0.61 3.31 -5.09
N LEU A 62 0.22 2.25 -5.22
CA LEU A 62 0.89 1.92 -6.48
C LEU A 62 -0.09 1.62 -7.62
N LEU A 63 -1.14 0.83 -7.34
CA LEU A 63 -2.16 0.46 -8.32
C LEU A 63 -3.04 1.65 -8.72
N ASN A 64 -3.40 2.52 -7.76
CA ASN A 64 -4.19 3.74 -8.03
C ASN A 64 -3.34 4.81 -8.76
N LEU A 65 -2.03 4.86 -8.51
CA LEU A 65 -1.08 5.68 -9.28
C LEU A 65 -0.95 5.17 -10.73
N ASP A 66 -0.96 3.85 -10.94
CA ASP A 66 -0.97 3.26 -12.28
C ASP A 66 -2.24 3.65 -13.05
N GLU A 67 -3.41 3.68 -12.39
CA GLU A 67 -4.69 4.10 -13.00
C GLU A 67 -4.75 5.59 -13.38
N THR A 68 -4.07 6.47 -12.64
CA THR A 68 -4.04 7.92 -12.92
C THR A 68 -3.04 8.28 -14.01
N LEU A 69 -1.98 7.49 -14.21
CA LEU A 69 -1.00 7.69 -15.28
C LEU A 69 -1.43 7.06 -16.62
N THR A 70 -2.23 6.00 -16.62
CA THR A 70 -2.65 5.30 -17.85
C THR A 70 -3.91 5.86 -18.52
N LYS A 71 -4.65 6.76 -17.86
CA LYS A 71 -5.88 7.39 -18.40
C LYS A 71 -5.73 8.88 -18.77
N GLY A 72 -4.49 9.38 -18.87
CA GLY A 72 -4.18 10.73 -19.37
C GLY A 72 -4.18 10.83 -20.88
#